data_AF-A0A1I5XVU4-F1
#
_entry.id   AF-A0A1I5XVU4-F1
#
_cell.length_a   1.000
_cell.length_b   1.000
_cell.length_c   1.000
_cell.angle_alpha   90.00
_cell.angle_beta   90.00
_cell.angle_gamma   90.00
#
_symmetry.space_group_name_H-M   'P 1'
#
loop_
_entity.id
_entity.type
_entity.pdbx_description
1 polymer ?
#
loop_
_entity_poly.entity_id
_entity_poly.type
_entity_poly.pdbx_seq_one_letter_code
_entity_poly.pdbx_strand_id
1 'polypeptide(L)'
;MLGMTTIPDRPYAQRWLVATVALYTLTHHLGFALAPLGSVGHTSWADWIDILTPYAVLLTAAAALHVAHARPRTWVLYLIGAITYTEGHGIHLSANSVYNVQPGPTAHLWDETVGHHLWYAGTALVFAALTTAFARTPAPRTRLYLPLSLGVAITWTTNSIEGTTAFMGIAVAAAFTVYGWRTRDGLGRVLLPAFAPAVAMLTAYGIWYRGFPQPSNMGWI
;
A
#
# COMPACT_ATOMS: atom_id res chain seq x y z
N MET A 1 42.66 10.36 17.46
CA MET A 1 41.95 10.65 16.20
C MET A 1 40.60 9.94 16.23
N LEU A 2 39.55 10.63 16.64
CA LEU A 2 38.17 10.12 16.54
C LEU A 2 37.74 10.31 15.08
N GLY A 3 37.64 9.21 14.35
CA GLY A 3 37.10 9.22 12.99
C GLY A 3 35.68 9.75 13.01
N MET A 4 35.46 10.92 12.43
CA MET A 4 34.14 11.39 12.05
C MET A 4 33.58 10.40 11.03
N THR A 5 32.74 9.48 11.50
CA THR A 5 31.80 8.75 10.65
C THR A 5 30.83 9.78 10.08
N THR A 6 31.18 10.32 8.92
CA THR A 6 30.24 11.05 8.08
C THR A 6 29.09 10.09 7.82
N ILE A 7 27.85 10.47 8.17
CA ILE A 7 26.64 9.68 7.88
C ILE A 7 26.13 10.19 6.52
N PRO A 8 26.48 9.57 5.37
CA PRO A 8 26.16 10.11 4.06
C PRO A 8 24.85 9.52 3.48
N ASP A 9 24.18 8.62 4.19
CA ASP A 9 23.19 7.69 3.57
C ASP A 9 21.75 8.21 3.53
N ARG A 10 21.45 9.32 4.22
CA ARG A 10 20.06 9.81 4.36
C ARG A 10 19.38 10.22 3.05
N PRO A 11 20.05 10.90 2.10
CA PRO A 11 19.41 11.27 0.83
C PRO A 11 19.05 10.06 -0.03
N TYR A 12 19.83 8.98 0.03
CA TYR A 12 19.60 7.76 -0.75
C TYR A 12 18.42 6.95 -0.19
N ALA A 13 18.32 6.81 1.13
CA ALA A 13 17.18 6.15 1.77
C ALA A 13 15.85 6.85 1.43
N GLN A 14 15.84 8.19 1.38
CA GLN A 14 14.66 8.96 1.00
C GLN A 14 14.26 8.74 -0.46
N ARG A 15 15.20 8.56 -1.39
CA ARG A 15 14.89 8.26 -2.80
C ARG A 15 14.16 6.92 -2.94
N TRP A 16 14.63 5.89 -2.23
CA TRP A 16 13.96 4.59 -2.23
C TRP A 16 12.59 4.63 -1.56
N LEU A 17 12.43 5.41 -0.49
CA LEU A 17 11.12 5.63 0.12
C LEU A 17 10.15 6.34 -0.85
N VAL A 18 10.63 7.37 -1.55
CA VAL A 18 9.85 8.05 -2.61
C VAL A 18 9.49 7.08 -3.73
N ALA A 19 10.42 6.24 -4.18
CA ALA A 19 10.16 5.22 -5.19
C ALA A 19 9.12 4.20 -4.71
N THR A 20 9.21 3.77 -3.45
CA THR A 20 8.23 2.84 -2.84
C THR A 20 6.83 3.44 -2.87
N VAL A 21 6.69 4.69 -2.42
CA VAL A 21 5.40 5.37 -2.40
C VAL A 21 4.89 5.60 -3.82
N ALA A 22 5.73 6.08 -4.74
CA ALA A 22 5.34 6.30 -6.12
C ALA A 22 4.85 5.00 -6.78
N LEU A 23 5.60 3.90 -6.64
CA LEU A 23 5.21 2.61 -7.18
C LEU A 23 3.91 2.11 -6.55
N TYR A 24 3.77 2.16 -5.23
CA TYR A 24 2.51 1.82 -4.56
C TYR A 24 1.33 2.64 -5.09
N THR A 25 1.51 3.95 -5.26
CA THR A 25 0.41 4.79 -5.76
C THR A 25 0.07 4.53 -7.21
N LEU A 26 1.05 4.17 -8.04
CA LEU A 26 0.86 4.00 -9.47
C LEU A 26 0.38 2.59 -9.79
N THR A 27 1.11 1.57 -9.38
CA THR A 27 0.91 0.20 -9.87
C THR A 27 -0.43 -0.38 -9.43
N HIS A 28 -0.94 0.01 -8.26
CA HIS A 28 -2.29 -0.35 -7.81
C HIS A 28 -3.44 0.20 -8.67
N HIS A 29 -3.19 1.24 -9.48
CA HIS A 29 -4.19 1.78 -10.42
C HIS A 29 -3.87 1.44 -11.87
N LEU A 30 -2.69 0.90 -12.16
CA LEU A 30 -2.26 0.58 -13.52
C LEU A 30 -3.03 -0.61 -14.09
N GLY A 31 -3.41 -1.60 -13.27
CA GLY A 31 -4.24 -2.72 -13.73
C GLY A 31 -5.53 -2.22 -14.39
N PHE A 32 -6.26 -1.33 -13.69
CA PHE A 32 -7.44 -0.66 -14.24
C PHE A 32 -7.14 0.17 -15.49
N ALA A 33 -6.09 1.01 -15.45
CA ALA A 33 -5.73 1.87 -16.59
C ALA A 33 -5.34 1.09 -17.86
N LEU A 34 -4.82 -0.13 -17.69
CA LEU A 34 -4.35 -0.99 -18.77
C LEU A 34 -5.35 -2.08 -19.17
N ALA A 35 -6.46 -2.24 -18.44
CA ALA A 35 -7.54 -3.15 -18.80
C ALA A 35 -8.03 -2.99 -20.26
N PRO A 36 -8.13 -1.78 -20.85
CA PRO A 36 -8.50 -1.61 -22.26
C PRO A 36 -7.53 -2.23 -23.27
N LEU A 37 -6.30 -2.59 -22.87
CA LEU A 37 -5.34 -3.28 -23.73
C LEU A 37 -5.71 -4.75 -23.98
N GLY A 38 -6.66 -5.30 -23.23
CA GLY A 38 -7.22 -6.63 -23.45
C GLY A 38 -6.30 -7.78 -23.04
N SER A 39 -6.51 -8.93 -23.70
CA SER A 39 -5.94 -10.22 -23.33
C SER A 39 -4.50 -10.44 -23.83
N VAL A 40 -3.71 -11.14 -23.03
CA VAL A 40 -2.44 -11.77 -23.39
C VAL A 40 -2.59 -13.29 -23.22
N GLY A 41 -2.86 -14.01 -24.31
CA GLY A 41 -3.15 -15.45 -24.24
C GLY A 41 -4.41 -15.73 -23.42
N HIS A 42 -4.28 -16.53 -22.34
CA HIS A 42 -5.36 -16.84 -21.39
C HIS A 42 -5.44 -15.87 -20.19
N THR A 43 -4.64 -14.80 -20.21
CA THR A 43 -4.57 -13.77 -19.16
C THR A 43 -4.87 -12.40 -19.75
N SER A 44 -4.83 -11.34 -18.94
CA SER A 44 -4.95 -9.94 -19.34
C SER A 44 -3.68 -9.15 -19.02
N TRP A 45 -3.49 -8.00 -19.66
CA TRP A 45 -2.42 -7.07 -19.27
C TRP A 45 -2.54 -6.59 -17.81
N ALA A 46 -3.76 -6.47 -17.29
CA ALA A 46 -3.99 -6.11 -15.90
C ALA A 46 -3.40 -7.17 -14.95
N ASP A 47 -3.60 -8.46 -15.24
CA ASP A 47 -3.09 -9.57 -14.43
C ASP A 47 -1.56 -9.50 -14.28
N TRP A 48 -0.85 -9.22 -15.37
CA TRP A 48 0.62 -9.12 -15.35
C TRP A 48 1.11 -7.93 -14.53
N ILE A 49 0.39 -6.82 -14.56
CA ILE A 49 0.73 -5.64 -13.77
C ILE A 49 0.44 -5.88 -12.28
N ASP A 50 -0.65 -6.56 -11.98
CA ASP A 50 -0.99 -6.94 -10.61
C ASP A 50 0.02 -7.95 -10.04
N ILE A 51 0.52 -8.89 -10.86
CA ILE A 51 1.62 -9.78 -10.47
C ILE A 51 2.89 -8.97 -10.13
N LEU A 52 3.21 -7.95 -10.94
CA LEU A 52 4.43 -7.16 -10.76
C LEU A 52 4.35 -6.15 -9.59
N THR A 53 3.14 -5.67 -9.28
CA THR A 53 2.86 -4.68 -8.23
C THR A 53 3.53 -4.99 -6.90
N PRO A 54 3.35 -6.18 -6.27
CA PRO A 54 3.94 -6.44 -4.97
C PRO A 54 5.47 -6.42 -5.02
N TYR A 55 6.08 -6.97 -6.07
CA TYR A 55 7.55 -6.98 -6.21
C TYR A 55 8.12 -5.58 -6.38
N ALA A 56 7.50 -4.72 -7.20
CA ALA A 56 7.95 -3.35 -7.40
C ALA A 56 7.95 -2.56 -6.08
N VAL A 57 6.86 -2.67 -5.31
CA VAL A 57 6.74 -2.03 -3.99
C VAL A 57 7.71 -2.62 -2.98
N LEU A 58 7.81 -3.95 -2.91
CA LEU A 58 8.65 -4.63 -1.91
C LEU A 58 10.14 -4.42 -2.14
N LEU A 59 10.62 -4.52 -3.38
CA LEU A 59 12.05 -4.32 -3.68
C LEU A 59 12.50 -2.91 -3.34
N THR A 60 11.69 -1.90 -3.65
CA THR A 60 12.00 -0.51 -3.30
C THR A 60 11.87 -0.25 -1.79
N ALA A 61 10.92 -0.88 -1.11
CA ALA A 61 10.81 -0.84 0.35
C ALA A 61 12.02 -1.50 1.03
N ALA A 62 12.47 -2.66 0.56
CA ALA A 62 13.66 -3.35 1.05
C ALA A 62 14.91 -2.49 0.85
N ALA A 63 15.07 -1.86 -0.32
CA ALA A 63 16.17 -0.93 -0.57
C ALA A 63 16.12 0.27 0.39
N ALA A 64 14.94 0.83 0.66
CA ALA A 64 14.76 1.90 1.63
C ALA A 64 15.18 1.47 3.05
N LEU A 65 14.74 0.28 3.50
CA LEU A 65 15.12 -0.29 4.80
C LEU A 65 16.62 -0.58 4.91
N HIS A 66 17.21 -1.12 3.83
CA HIS A 66 18.63 -1.44 3.78
C HIS A 66 19.50 -0.20 3.90
N VAL A 67 19.24 0.82 3.07
CA VAL A 67 20.01 2.08 3.09
C VAL A 67 19.74 2.89 4.37
N ALA A 68 18.57 2.73 4.99
CA ALA A 68 18.29 3.31 6.31
C ALA A 68 18.94 2.56 7.48
N HIS A 69 19.68 1.47 7.22
CA HIS A 69 20.28 0.60 8.24
C HIS A 69 19.23 0.11 9.26
N ALA A 70 18.07 -0.33 8.76
CA ALA A 70 16.97 -0.78 9.58
C ALA A 70 17.39 -1.93 10.51
N ARG A 71 16.87 -1.89 11.75
CA ARG A 71 17.20 -2.90 12.77
C ARG A 71 16.64 -4.28 12.38
N PRO A 72 17.22 -5.39 12.86
CA PRO A 72 16.73 -6.74 12.57
C PRO A 72 15.24 -6.94 12.85
N ARG A 73 14.70 -6.35 13.93
CA ARG A 73 13.26 -6.41 14.26
C ARG A 73 12.39 -5.77 13.18
N THR A 74 12.85 -4.69 12.56
CA THR A 74 12.15 -4.04 11.45
C THR A 74 12.17 -4.91 10.20
N TRP A 75 13.27 -5.62 9.94
CA TRP A 75 13.35 -6.61 8.86
C TRP A 75 12.39 -7.78 9.07
N VAL A 76 12.26 -8.30 10.30
CA VAL A 76 11.26 -9.35 10.60
C VAL A 76 9.85 -8.86 10.29
N LEU A 77 9.49 -7.65 10.76
CA LEU A 77 8.18 -7.06 10.46
C LEU A 77 7.97 -6.88 8.94
N TYR A 78 8.98 -6.40 8.24
CA TYR A 78 8.97 -6.27 6.78
C TYR A 78 8.77 -7.63 6.10
N LEU A 79 9.50 -8.68 6.50
CA LEU A 79 9.41 -10.00 5.88
C LEU A 79 8.05 -10.64 6.10
N ILE A 80 7.48 -10.52 7.31
CA ILE A 80 6.10 -10.95 7.58
C ILE A 80 5.15 -10.18 6.65
N GLY A 81 5.26 -8.86 6.61
CA GLY A 81 4.44 -8.02 5.73
C GLY A 81 4.60 -8.36 4.25
N ALA A 82 5.82 -8.63 3.80
CA ALA A 82 6.15 -8.97 2.42
C ALA A 82 5.55 -10.30 1.99
N ILE A 83 5.67 -11.34 2.83
CA ILE A 83 5.04 -12.64 2.58
C ILE A 83 3.53 -12.47 2.54
N THR A 84 2.92 -11.86 3.56
CA THR A 84 1.47 -11.67 3.62
C THR A 84 0.94 -10.85 2.44
N TYR A 85 1.69 -9.84 2.00
CA TYR A 85 1.33 -8.96 0.89
C TYR A 85 1.37 -9.67 -0.47
N THR A 86 2.44 -10.41 -0.73
CA THR A 86 2.61 -11.18 -1.98
C THR A 86 1.64 -12.35 -2.04
N GLU A 87 1.48 -13.10 -0.95
CA GLU A 87 0.50 -14.19 -0.87
C GLU A 87 -0.93 -13.67 -1.05
N GLY A 88 -1.27 -12.53 -0.44
CA GLY A 88 -2.58 -11.89 -0.63
C GLY A 88 -2.88 -11.55 -2.09
N HIS A 89 -1.91 -10.94 -2.80
CA HIS A 89 -2.03 -10.72 -4.26
C HIS A 89 -2.14 -12.02 -5.05
N GLY A 90 -1.29 -13.00 -4.75
CA GLY A 90 -1.27 -14.28 -5.47
C GLY A 90 -2.57 -15.05 -5.31
N ILE A 91 -3.15 -15.05 -4.11
CA ILE A 91 -4.47 -15.63 -3.81
C ILE A 91 -5.55 -14.90 -4.60
N HIS A 92 -5.58 -13.57 -4.54
CA HIS A 92 -6.52 -12.73 -5.29
C HIS A 92 -6.48 -13.06 -6.79
N LEU A 93 -5.30 -13.00 -7.42
CA LEU A 93 -5.14 -13.27 -8.85
C LEU A 93 -5.53 -14.69 -9.25
N SER A 94 -5.13 -15.68 -8.45
CA SER A 94 -5.45 -17.08 -8.72
C SER A 94 -6.97 -17.32 -8.59
N ALA A 95 -7.59 -16.75 -7.55
CA ALA A 95 -9.02 -16.90 -7.31
C ALA A 95 -9.85 -16.15 -8.36
N ASN A 96 -9.42 -14.96 -8.78
CA ASN A 96 -10.03 -14.20 -9.88
C ASN A 96 -9.97 -14.97 -11.20
N SER A 97 -8.81 -15.56 -11.52
CA SER A 97 -8.64 -16.42 -12.69
C SER A 97 -9.60 -17.61 -12.68
N VAL A 98 -9.75 -18.26 -11.52
CA VAL A 98 -10.73 -19.35 -11.34
C VAL A 98 -12.16 -18.84 -11.47
N TYR A 99 -12.49 -17.69 -10.86
CA TYR A 99 -13.82 -17.09 -10.88
C TYR A 99 -14.27 -16.76 -12.31
N ASN A 100 -13.38 -16.24 -13.16
CA ASN A 100 -13.68 -15.90 -14.55
C ASN A 100 -14.07 -17.13 -15.40
N VAL A 101 -13.60 -18.34 -15.02
CA VAL A 101 -13.93 -19.59 -15.72
C VAL A 101 -15.08 -20.34 -15.06
N GLN A 102 -15.09 -20.37 -13.72
CA GLN A 102 -16.06 -21.08 -12.91
C GLN A 102 -16.48 -20.21 -11.71
N PRO A 103 -17.44 -19.28 -11.92
CA PRO A 103 -17.93 -18.42 -10.86
C PRO A 103 -18.51 -19.25 -9.72
N GLY A 104 -18.25 -18.84 -8.49
CA GLY A 104 -18.78 -19.53 -7.32
C GLY A 104 -18.40 -18.88 -6.00
N PRO A 105 -19.11 -19.22 -4.91
CA PRO A 105 -18.90 -18.59 -3.60
C PRO A 105 -17.50 -18.84 -3.04
N THR A 106 -16.88 -19.99 -3.34
CA THR A 106 -15.52 -20.30 -2.89
C THR A 106 -14.48 -19.42 -3.60
N ALA A 107 -14.57 -19.27 -4.92
CA ALA A 107 -13.66 -18.41 -5.67
C ALA A 107 -13.80 -16.95 -5.22
N HIS A 108 -15.05 -16.46 -5.08
CA HIS A 108 -15.33 -15.13 -4.55
C HIS A 108 -14.79 -14.93 -3.11
N LEU A 109 -14.91 -15.92 -2.21
CA LEU A 109 -14.36 -15.82 -0.85
C LEU A 109 -12.84 -15.59 -0.88
N TRP A 110 -12.12 -16.37 -1.68
CA TRP A 110 -10.66 -16.26 -1.76
C TRP A 110 -10.21 -15.00 -2.48
N ASP A 111 -10.94 -14.59 -3.52
CA ASP A 111 -10.68 -13.38 -4.28
C ASP A 111 -10.99 -12.12 -3.46
N GLU A 112 -12.28 -11.90 -3.19
CA GLU A 112 -12.81 -10.63 -2.69
C GLU A 112 -12.60 -10.43 -1.19
N THR A 113 -12.57 -11.53 -0.41
CA THR A 113 -12.45 -11.45 1.05
C THR A 113 -11.03 -11.77 1.51
N VAL A 114 -10.59 -13.02 1.38
CA VAL A 114 -9.33 -13.45 2.01
C VAL A 114 -8.12 -12.82 1.33
N GLY A 115 -8.07 -12.80 0.00
CA GLY A 115 -7.01 -12.19 -0.78
C GLY A 115 -6.79 -10.72 -0.43
N HIS A 116 -7.85 -9.91 -0.47
CA HIS A 116 -7.80 -8.49 -0.09
C HIS A 116 -7.41 -8.25 1.37
N HIS A 117 -7.94 -9.03 2.32
CA HIS A 117 -7.57 -8.87 3.73
C HIS A 117 -6.09 -9.16 3.97
N LEU A 118 -5.56 -10.24 3.39
CA LEU A 118 -4.14 -10.57 3.50
C LEU A 118 -3.27 -9.53 2.78
N TRP A 119 -3.62 -9.17 1.55
CA TRP A 119 -2.93 -8.14 0.77
C TRP A 119 -2.78 -6.86 1.61
N TYR A 120 -3.88 -6.25 2.04
CA TYR A 120 -3.81 -4.94 2.69
C TYR A 120 -3.23 -5.03 4.11
N ALA A 121 -3.42 -6.14 4.83
CA ALA A 121 -2.70 -6.39 6.08
C ALA A 121 -1.19 -6.44 5.86
N GLY A 122 -0.73 -7.15 4.82
CA GLY A 122 0.67 -7.20 4.42
C GLY A 122 1.22 -5.81 4.06
N THR A 123 0.49 -5.04 3.25
CA THR A 123 0.85 -3.65 2.92
C THR A 123 0.99 -2.79 4.19
N ALA A 124 0.03 -2.90 5.12
CA ALA A 124 0.07 -2.15 6.38
C ALA A 124 1.31 -2.50 7.22
N LEU A 125 1.70 -3.77 7.28
CA LEU A 125 2.92 -4.22 7.97
C LEU A 125 4.19 -3.69 7.30
N VAL A 126 4.26 -3.67 5.97
CA VAL A 126 5.37 -3.06 5.21
C VAL A 126 5.46 -1.56 5.53
N PHE A 127 4.33 -0.84 5.53
CA PHE A 127 4.29 0.57 5.90
C PHE A 127 4.66 0.81 7.36
N ALA A 128 4.30 -0.10 8.27
CA ALA A 128 4.71 -0.03 9.67
C ALA A 128 6.23 -0.25 9.82
N ALA A 129 6.83 -1.16 9.04
CA ALA A 129 8.27 -1.37 9.01
C ALA A 129 9.02 -0.13 8.51
N LEU A 130 8.58 0.45 7.38
CA LEU A 130 9.13 1.70 6.85
C LEU A 130 8.96 2.85 7.85
N THR A 131 7.76 3.02 8.41
CA THR A 131 7.50 4.04 9.43
C THR A 131 8.43 3.90 10.62
N THR A 132 8.66 2.67 11.09
CA THR A 132 9.57 2.38 12.21
C THR A 132 11.01 2.72 11.87
N ALA A 133 11.49 2.36 10.67
CA ALA A 133 12.85 2.66 10.22
C ALA A 133 13.10 4.18 10.10
N PHE A 134 12.10 4.93 9.64
CA PHE A 134 12.21 6.36 9.38
C PHE A 134 11.64 7.26 10.49
N ALA A 135 11.20 6.70 11.63
CA ALA A 135 10.51 7.45 12.69
C ALA A 135 11.31 8.64 13.25
N ARG A 136 12.65 8.54 13.25
CA ARG A 136 13.56 9.60 13.73
C ARG A 136 14.12 10.48 12.62
N THR A 137 13.65 10.28 11.39
CA THR A 137 14.10 11.07 10.24
C THR A 137 13.39 12.42 10.25
N PRO A 138 14.11 13.54 10.05
CA PRO A 138 13.47 14.85 9.88
C PRO A 138 12.47 14.82 8.73
N ALA A 139 11.45 15.68 8.81
CA ALA A 139 10.46 15.79 7.76
C ALA A 139 11.10 16.06 6.37
N PRO A 140 10.55 15.50 5.28
CA PRO A 140 11.07 15.74 3.94
C PRO A 140 11.05 17.24 3.61
N ARG A 141 12.14 17.72 3.00
CA ARG A 141 12.24 19.11 2.52
C ARG A 141 11.65 19.31 1.12
N THR A 142 11.45 18.23 0.37
CA THR A 142 10.92 18.28 -1.00
C THR A 142 9.42 18.51 -1.00
N ARG A 143 8.91 19.41 -1.84
CA ARG A 143 7.45 19.61 -1.99
C ARG A 143 6.72 18.38 -2.54
N LEU A 144 7.44 17.42 -3.13
CA LEU A 144 6.87 16.17 -3.65
C LEU A 144 6.30 15.26 -2.56
N TYR A 145 6.64 15.45 -1.27
CA TYR A 145 6.08 14.59 -0.22
C TYR A 145 4.55 14.70 -0.15
N LEU A 146 3.99 15.88 -0.39
CA LEU A 146 2.55 16.12 -0.26
C LEU A 146 1.74 15.38 -1.33
N PRO A 147 1.98 15.57 -2.65
CA PRO A 147 1.22 14.85 -3.68
C PRO A 147 1.41 13.32 -3.57
N LEU A 148 2.61 12.85 -3.21
CA LEU A 148 2.85 11.42 -2.98
C LEU A 148 2.08 10.88 -1.78
N SER A 149 2.05 11.62 -0.67
CA SER A 149 1.26 11.23 0.51
C SER A 149 -0.24 11.21 0.18
N LEU A 150 -0.75 12.22 -0.52
CA LEU A 150 -2.15 12.23 -0.97
C LEU A 150 -2.45 11.10 -1.93
N GLY A 151 -1.48 10.71 -2.79
CA GLY A 151 -1.57 9.51 -3.61
C GLY A 151 -1.78 8.26 -2.75
N VAL A 152 -1.02 8.09 -1.65
CA VAL A 152 -1.22 6.98 -0.70
C VAL A 152 -2.63 7.04 -0.10
N ALA A 153 -3.11 8.23 0.24
CA ALA A 153 -4.46 8.38 0.80
C ALA A 153 -5.55 7.91 -0.17
N ILE A 154 -5.43 8.29 -1.45
CA ILE A 154 -6.34 7.88 -2.51
C ILE A 154 -6.25 6.38 -2.72
N THR A 155 -5.05 5.84 -2.98
CA THR A 155 -4.83 4.41 -3.22
C THR A 155 -5.33 3.57 -2.06
N TRP A 156 -5.01 3.94 -0.81
CA TRP A 156 -5.48 3.21 0.37
C TRP A 156 -7.02 3.20 0.45
N THR A 157 -7.65 4.34 0.14
CA THR A 157 -9.11 4.50 0.18
C THR A 157 -9.79 3.67 -0.88
N THR A 158 -9.40 3.84 -2.14
CA THR A 158 -10.03 3.14 -3.28
C THR A 158 -9.84 1.63 -3.14
N ASN A 159 -8.65 1.18 -2.77
CA ASN A 159 -8.38 -0.25 -2.57
C ASN A 159 -9.21 -0.79 -1.40
N SER A 160 -9.32 -0.05 -0.30
CA SER A 160 -10.12 -0.53 0.84
C SER A 160 -11.61 -0.64 0.52
N ILE A 161 -12.14 0.25 -0.32
CA ILE A 161 -13.55 0.19 -0.76
C ILE A 161 -13.75 -0.95 -1.74
N GLU A 162 -12.92 -0.99 -2.80
CA GLU A 162 -13.04 -2.01 -3.85
C GLU A 162 -12.80 -3.40 -3.28
N GLY A 163 -11.75 -3.60 -2.49
CA GLY A 163 -11.47 -4.90 -1.88
C GLY A 163 -12.28 -5.25 -0.65
N THR A 164 -13.48 -4.67 -0.46
CA THR A 164 -14.42 -4.95 0.67
C THR A 164 -13.85 -4.86 2.09
N THR A 165 -12.76 -4.12 2.27
CA THR A 165 -11.97 -4.09 3.51
C THR A 165 -12.04 -2.73 4.21
N ALA A 166 -13.06 -1.92 3.90
CA ALA A 166 -13.16 -0.53 4.36
C ALA A 166 -13.00 -0.34 5.87
N PHE A 167 -13.54 -1.25 6.70
CA PHE A 167 -13.37 -1.19 8.16
C PHE A 167 -11.91 -1.39 8.58
N MET A 168 -11.20 -2.35 7.98
CA MET A 168 -9.76 -2.52 8.19
C MET A 168 -9.00 -1.29 7.67
N GLY A 169 -9.39 -0.79 6.50
CA GLY A 169 -8.84 0.43 5.91
C GLY A 169 -8.93 1.63 6.86
N ILE A 170 -10.09 1.85 7.48
CA ILE A 170 -10.32 2.90 8.49
C ILE A 170 -9.44 2.66 9.72
N ALA A 171 -9.43 1.43 10.26
CA ALA A 171 -8.68 1.12 11.48
C ALA A 171 -7.17 1.36 11.30
N VAL A 172 -6.60 0.89 10.19
CA VAL A 172 -5.18 1.07 9.86
C VAL A 172 -4.88 2.54 9.59
N ALA A 173 -5.69 3.23 8.78
CA ALA A 173 -5.48 4.65 8.51
C ALA A 173 -5.60 5.51 9.77
N ALA A 174 -6.53 5.18 10.69
CA ALA A 174 -6.64 5.84 11.99
C ALA A 174 -5.39 5.59 12.84
N ALA A 175 -4.87 4.36 12.88
CA ALA A 175 -3.64 4.04 13.60
C ALA A 175 -2.43 4.84 13.10
N PHE A 176 -2.22 4.89 11.77
CA PHE A 176 -1.15 5.69 11.17
C PHE A 176 -1.38 7.20 11.34
N THR A 177 -2.63 7.67 11.33
CA THR A 177 -2.97 9.07 11.61
C THR A 177 -2.60 9.46 13.04
N VAL A 178 -3.00 8.64 14.02
CA VAL A 178 -2.66 8.86 15.45
C VAL A 178 -1.16 8.82 15.65
N TYR A 179 -0.47 7.86 15.03
CA TYR A 179 0.99 7.78 15.11
C TYR A 179 1.66 9.00 14.44
N GLY A 180 1.16 9.41 13.27
CA GLY A 180 1.63 10.60 12.56
C GLY A 180 1.43 11.88 13.38
N TRP A 181 0.30 12.02 14.06
CA TRP A 181 0.05 13.13 14.97
C TRP A 181 1.06 13.16 16.13
N ARG A 182 1.33 12.01 16.74
CA ARG A 182 2.33 11.87 17.83
C ARG A 182 3.77 12.12 17.37
N THR A 183 4.04 12.05 16.07
CA THR A 183 5.39 12.19 15.48
C THR A 183 5.48 13.36 14.49
N ARG A 184 4.59 14.35 14.60
CA ARG A 184 4.42 15.49 13.67
C ARG A 184 5.65 16.40 13.51
N ASP A 185 6.61 16.31 14.42
CA ASP A 185 7.87 17.04 14.34
C ASP A 185 8.88 16.37 13.39
N GLY A 186 8.61 15.14 12.94
CA GLY A 186 9.42 14.37 12.00
C GLY A 186 8.58 13.72 10.89
N LEU A 187 8.65 12.39 10.77
CA LEU A 187 7.96 11.61 9.74
C LEU A 187 6.42 11.76 9.78
N GLY A 188 5.85 12.18 10.92
CA GLY A 188 4.42 12.44 11.04
C GLY A 188 3.89 13.45 10.02
N ARG A 189 4.74 14.34 9.48
CA ARG A 189 4.36 15.26 8.39
C ARG A 189 4.06 14.58 7.05
N VAL A 190 4.51 13.33 6.88
CA VAL A 190 4.20 12.49 5.71
C VAL A 190 2.99 11.60 6.02
N LEU A 191 2.95 11.00 7.21
CA LEU A 191 1.87 10.10 7.60
C LEU A 191 0.52 10.80 7.71
N LEU A 192 0.48 12.02 8.23
CA LEU A 192 -0.76 12.78 8.36
C LEU A 192 -1.47 13.01 7.01
N PRO A 193 -0.83 13.61 6.00
CA PRO A 193 -1.45 13.74 4.68
C PRO A 193 -1.65 12.41 3.96
N ALA A 194 -0.96 11.33 4.35
CA ALA A 194 -1.16 10.00 3.77
C ALA A 194 -2.37 9.25 4.32
N PHE A 195 -2.71 9.42 5.60
CA PHE A 195 -3.73 8.59 6.25
C PHE A 195 -4.90 9.36 6.84
N ALA A 196 -4.74 10.63 7.25
CA ALA A 196 -5.87 11.40 7.77
C ALA A 196 -6.94 11.65 6.68
N PRO A 197 -6.57 12.00 5.43
CA PRO A 197 -7.55 12.09 4.35
C PRO A 197 -8.19 10.73 4.04
N ALA A 198 -7.46 9.63 4.14
CA ALA A 198 -8.01 8.29 3.91
C ALA A 198 -9.10 7.93 4.94
N VAL A 199 -8.87 8.24 6.23
CA VAL A 199 -9.90 8.10 7.28
C VAL A 199 -11.14 8.93 6.91
N ALA A 200 -10.94 10.20 6.53
CA ALA A 200 -12.04 11.10 6.18
C ALA A 200 -12.82 10.58 4.97
N MET A 201 -12.15 10.19 3.89
CA MET A 201 -12.78 9.70 2.67
C MET A 201 -13.53 8.38 2.91
N LEU A 202 -12.91 7.40 3.58
CA LEU A 202 -13.58 6.14 3.90
C LEU A 202 -14.81 6.36 4.78
N THR A 203 -14.69 7.19 5.82
CA THR A 203 -15.81 7.48 6.73
C THR A 203 -16.93 8.21 6.00
N ALA A 204 -16.60 9.23 5.19
CA ALA A 204 -17.57 9.99 4.42
C ALA A 204 -18.29 9.10 3.39
N TYR A 205 -17.55 8.23 2.69
CA TYR A 205 -18.12 7.26 1.76
C TYR A 205 -19.10 6.31 2.46
N GLY A 206 -18.67 5.74 3.60
CA GLY A 206 -19.49 4.86 4.44
C GLY A 206 -20.82 5.49 4.88
N ILE A 207 -20.78 6.76 5.29
CA ILE A 207 -21.96 7.51 5.70
C ILE A 207 -22.86 7.81 4.49
N TRP A 208 -22.28 8.30 3.39
CA TRP A 208 -23.00 8.74 2.20
C TRP A 208 -23.76 7.59 1.54
N TYR A 209 -23.11 6.44 1.38
CA TYR A 209 -23.69 5.25 0.76
C TYR A 209 -24.38 4.30 1.76
N ARG A 210 -24.42 4.66 3.05
CA ARG A 210 -24.96 3.83 4.14
C ARG A 210 -24.35 2.42 4.16
N GLY A 211 -23.06 2.34 3.86
CA GLY A 211 -22.32 1.09 3.63
C GLY A 211 -21.11 1.35 2.73
N PHE A 212 -20.48 0.27 2.27
CA PHE A 212 -19.30 0.35 1.41
C PHE A 212 -19.53 -0.42 0.10
N PRO A 213 -20.48 0.01 -0.77
CA PRO A 213 -20.62 -0.60 -2.08
C PRO A 213 -19.33 -0.40 -2.88
N GLN A 214 -18.88 -1.44 -3.58
CA GLN A 214 -17.74 -1.35 -4.49
C GLN A 214 -18.11 -0.45 -5.69
N PRO A 215 -17.24 0.46 -6.12
CA PRO A 215 -17.38 1.19 -7.38
C PRO A 215 -17.71 0.31 -8.60
N SER A 216 -17.13 -0.88 -8.72
CA SER A 216 -17.43 -1.85 -9.79
C SER A 216 -18.89 -2.30 -9.76
N ASN A 217 -19.43 -2.59 -8.58
CA ASN A 217 -20.86 -2.93 -8.40
C ASN A 217 -21.81 -1.76 -8.71
N MET A 218 -21.30 -0.53 -8.76
CA MET A 218 -22.05 0.66 -9.16
C MET A 218 -21.87 1.03 -10.63
N GLY A 219 -21.04 0.29 -11.38
CA GLY A 219 -20.74 0.54 -12.79
C GLY A 219 -19.90 1.80 -13.04
N TRP A 220 -19.11 2.24 -12.05
CA TRP A 220 -18.22 3.39 -12.21
C TRP A 220 -16.90 3.03 -12.86
N ILE A 221 -16.50 1.77 -12.72
CA ILE A 221 -15.28 1.16 -13.25
C ILE A 221 -15.61 -0.21 -13.82
#